data_AF-A0A6P0JVC9-F1
#
_entry.id   AF-A0A6P0JVC9-F1
#
_cell.length_a   1.000
_cell.length_b   1.000
_cell.length_c   1.000
_cell.angle_alpha   90.00
_cell.angle_beta   90.00
_cell.angle_gamma   90.00
#
_symmetry.space_group_name_H-M   'P 1'
#
loop_
_entity.id
_entity.type
_entity.pdbx_description
1 polymer ?
#
loop_
_entity_poly.entity_id
_entity_poly.type
_entity_poly.pdbx_seq_one_letter_code
_entity_poly.pdbx_strand_id
1 'polypeptide(L)' 'KVSLVAAFSPKVNKEKQLQAGKFIGGIAKICGGGGGGRPNLAQAGGRDASKLPEALDTAKTQLKEALG' A
#
# COMPACT_ATOMS: atom_id res chain seq x y z
N LYS A 1 -5.57 -1.59 -16.07
CA LYS A 1 -4.55 -2.20 -15.19
C LYS A 1 -3.85 -1.09 -14.41
N VAL A 2 -3.58 -1.29 -13.13
CA VAL A 2 -2.88 -0.33 -12.26
C VAL A 2 -1.63 -0.96 -11.67
N SER A 3 -0.63 -0.13 -11.42
CA SER A 3 0.61 -0.49 -10.74
C SER A 3 0.77 0.43 -9.54
N LEU A 4 1.04 -0.15 -8.37
CA LEU A 4 1.13 0.53 -7.09
C LEU A 4 2.49 0.21 -6.49
N VAL A 5 3.16 1.23 -5.96
CA VAL A 5 4.46 1.09 -5.28
C VAL A 5 4.39 1.82 -3.95
N ALA A 6 4.88 1.18 -2.89
CA ALA A 6 5.01 1.78 -1.57
C ALA A 6 6.47 1.70 -1.11
N ALA A 7 6.99 2.84 -0.67
CA ALA A 7 8.31 2.97 -0.08
C ALA A 7 8.19 3.59 1.31
N PHE A 8 8.64 2.86 2.33
CA PHE A 8 8.63 3.33 3.71
C PHE A 8 10.06 3.54 4.21
N SER A 9 10.25 4.61 4.98
CA SER A 9 11.53 4.89 5.60
C SER A 9 11.85 3.84 6.67
N PRO A 10 13.14 3.59 6.97
CA PRO A 10 13.52 2.70 8.06
C PRO A 10 12.89 3.09 9.41
N LYS A 11 12.63 4.39 9.62
CA LYS A 11 11.98 4.93 10.81
C LYS A 11 10.56 4.38 10.96
N VAL A 12 9.73 4.50 9.91
CA VAL A 12 8.35 4.00 9.92
C VAL A 12 8.32 2.49 10.14
N ASN A 13 9.21 1.75 9.49
CA ASN A 13 9.28 0.30 9.63
C ASN A 13 9.70 -0.16 11.04
N LYS A 14 10.59 0.58 11.70
CA LYS A 14 11.08 0.23 13.05
C LYS A 14 10.14 0.72 14.14
N GLU A 15 9.68 1.96 14.07
CA GLU A 15 8.89 2.60 15.13
C GLU A 15 7.41 2.26 15.06
N LYS A 16 6.84 2.18 13.86
CA LYS A 16 5.41 1.88 13.65
C LYS A 16 5.17 0.43 13.23
N GLN A 17 6.25 -0.36 13.06
CA GLN A 17 6.21 -1.75 12.59
C GLN A 17 5.43 -1.95 11.28
N LEU A 18 5.28 -0.87 10.50
CA LEU A 18 4.52 -0.87 9.26
C LEU A 18 5.36 -1.52 8.16
N GLN A 19 4.76 -2.40 7.37
CA GLN A 19 5.45 -3.11 6.29
C GLN A 19 4.84 -2.73 4.93
N ALA A 20 5.65 -2.14 4.05
CA ALA A 20 5.23 -1.69 2.73
C ALA A 20 4.55 -2.81 1.92
N GLY A 21 5.11 -4.02 1.97
CA GLY A 21 4.54 -5.21 1.31
C GLY A 21 3.13 -5.55 1.74
N LYS A 22 2.88 -5.61 3.06
CA LYS A 22 1.55 -5.93 3.60
C LYS A 22 0.55 -4.81 3.32
N PHE A 23 0.99 -3.56 3.47
CA PHE A 23 0.18 -2.38 3.21
C PHE A 23 -0.28 -2.32 1.75
N ILE A 24 0.66 -2.29 0.79
CA ILE A 24 0.33 -2.11 -0.62
C ILE A 24 -0.44 -3.29 -1.21
N GLY A 25 -0.20 -4.51 -0.69
CA GLY A 25 -0.97 -5.70 -1.03
C GLY A 25 -2.44 -5.60 -0.60
N GLY A 26 -2.73 -4.98 0.54
CA GLY A 26 -4.10 -4.69 0.98
C GLY A 26 -4.80 -3.67 0.07
N ILE A 27 -4.11 -2.58 -0.27
CA ILE A 27 -4.63 -1.54 -1.16
C ILE A 27 -4.92 -2.08 -2.57
N ALA A 28 -4.03 -2.92 -3.11
CA ALA A 28 -4.21 -3.50 -4.43
C ALA A 28 -5.44 -4.42 -4.58
N LYS A 29 -5.94 -5.00 -3.47
CA LYS A 29 -7.17 -5.80 -3.49
C LYS A 29 -8.41 -4.98 -3.84
N ILE A 30 -8.43 -3.70 -3.48
CA ILE A 30 -9.51 -2.77 -3.85
C ILE A 30 -9.62 -2.68 -5.38
N CYS A 31 -8.47 -2.58 -6.05
CA CYS A 31 -8.35 -2.59 -7.51
C CYS A 31 -8.44 -3.99 -8.15
N GLY A 32 -8.92 -5.01 -7.42
CA GLY A 32 -9.07 -6.38 -7.92
C GLY A 32 -7.74 -7.06 -8.25
N GLY A 33 -6.68 -6.77 -7.51
CA GLY A 33 -5.39 -7.44 -7.66
C GLY A 33 -4.67 -7.69 -6.34
N GLY A 34 -3.34 -7.68 -6.38
CA GLY A 34 -2.50 -8.09 -5.27
C GLY A 34 -1.02 -7.88 -5.54
N GLY A 35 -0.19 -8.18 -4.54
CA GLY A 35 1.25 -8.03 -4.63
C GLY A 35 1.90 -8.05 -3.26
N GLY A 36 3.15 -7.60 -3.19
CA GLY A 36 3.95 -7.66 -1.99
C GLY A 36 5.39 -7.21 -2.24
N GLY A 37 6.24 -7.44 -1.25
CA GLY A 37 7.64 -7.05 -1.32
C GLY A 37 8.26 -6.94 0.06
N ARG A 38 9.36 -6.22 0.13
CA ARG A 38 10.10 -6.03 1.39
C ARG A 38 9.37 -5.02 2.29
N PRO A 39 9.64 -5.04 3.60
CA PRO A 39 9.04 -4.06 4.52
C PRO A 39 9.30 -2.60 4.15
N ASN A 40 10.42 -2.29 3.49
CA ASN A 40 10.81 -0.94 3.08
C ASN A 40 10.34 -0.56 1.68
N LEU A 41 10.21 -1.52 0.76
CA LEU A 41 9.82 -1.27 -0.61
C LEU A 41 9.03 -2.46 -1.15
N ALA A 42 7.87 -2.17 -1.69
CA ALA A 42 7.00 -3.18 -2.27
C ALA A 42 6.19 -2.67 -3.47
N GLN A 43 5.75 -3.61 -4.28
CA GLN A 43 4.97 -3.35 -5.47
C GLN A 43 3.75 -4.27 -5.54
N ALA A 44 2.64 -3.75 -6.03
CA ALA A 44 1.44 -4.50 -6.31
C ALA A 44 0.77 -4.04 -7.59
N GLY A 45 -0.10 -4.90 -8.15
CA GLY A 45 -0.84 -4.60 -9.36
C GLY A 45 -2.33 -4.85 -9.18
N GLY A 46 -3.14 -4.15 -9.96
CA GLY A 46 -4.61 -4.26 -9.97
C GLY A 46 -5.16 -4.35 -11.39
N ARG A 47 -6.30 -5.03 -11.54
CA ARG A 47 -6.97 -5.21 -12.84
C ARG A 47 -7.89 -4.03 -13.14
N ASP A 48 -8.60 -3.54 -12.11
CA ASP A 48 -9.58 -2.48 -12.21
C ASP A 48 -8.93 -1.11 -11.93
N ALA A 49 -8.84 -0.27 -12.98
CA ALA A 49 -8.29 1.07 -12.85
C ALA A 49 -9.31 2.11 -12.36
N SER A 50 -10.61 1.82 -12.49
CA SER A 50 -11.68 2.73 -12.07
C SER A 50 -11.73 2.86 -10.54
N LYS A 51 -11.23 1.85 -9.82
CA LYS A 51 -11.12 1.84 -8.35
C LYS A 51 -9.84 2.48 -7.80
N LEU A 52 -8.96 2.98 -8.66
CA LEU A 52 -7.74 3.63 -8.21
C LEU A 52 -7.98 4.82 -7.26
N PRO A 53 -8.98 5.71 -7.48
CA PRO A 53 -9.25 6.80 -6.55
C PRO A 53 -9.64 6.31 -5.15
N GLU A 54 -10.51 5.30 -5.06
CA GLU A 54 -10.92 4.67 -3.78
C GLU A 54 -9.72 4.03 -3.07
N ALA A 55 -8.85 3.36 -3.83
CA ALA A 55 -7.65 2.73 -3.28
C ALA A 55 -6.67 3.76 -2.71
N LEU A 56 -6.49 4.90 -3.38
CA LEU A 56 -5.63 5.98 -2.91
C LEU A 56 -6.20 6.69 -1.67
N ASP A 57 -7.51 6.91 -1.62
CA ASP A 57 -8.16 7.49 -0.44
C ASP A 57 -8.05 6.57 0.78
N THR A 58 -8.34 5.27 0.59
CA THR A 58 -8.16 4.25 1.61
C THR A 58 -6.70 4.18 2.09
N ALA A 59 -5.74 4.22 1.17
CA ALA A 59 -4.31 4.21 1.50
C ALA A 59 -3.93 5.43 2.36
N LYS A 60 -4.43 6.62 2.01
CA LYS A 60 -4.17 7.85 2.76
C LYS A 60 -4.75 7.80 4.17
N THR A 61 -5.98 7.29 4.32
CA THR A 61 -6.64 7.13 5.62
C THR A 61 -5.87 6.17 6.51
N GLN A 62 -5.55 4.97 6.01
CA GLN A 62 -4.76 3.98 6.76
C GLN A 62 -3.38 4.49 7.15
N LEU A 63 -2.70 5.24 6.28
CA LEU A 63 -1.39 5.83 6.61
C LEU A 63 -1.50 6.90 7.70
N LYS A 64 -2.54 7.74 7.68
CA LYS A 64 -2.77 8.72 8.74
C LYS A 64 -3.01 8.05 10.09
N GLU A 65 -3.86 7.02 10.12
CA GLU A 65 -4.14 6.27 11.35
C GLU A 65 -2.90 5.54 11.88
N ALA A 66 -2.10 4.95 10.99
CA ALA A 66 -0.89 4.24 11.37
C ALA A 66 0.25 5.16 11.82
N LEU A 67 0.37 6.36 11.22
CA LEU A 67 1.42 7.31 11.54
C LEU A 67 1.09 8.15 12.78
N GLY A 68 -0.19 8.41 13.05
CA GLY A 68 -0.64 9.24 14.17
C GLY A 68 0.08 10.57 14.22
#